data_AF-A0AAV2V097-F1
#
_entry.id   AF-A0AAV2V097-F1
#
_cell.length_a   1.000
_cell.length_b   1.000
_cell.length_c   1.000
_cell.angle_alpha   90.00
_cell.angle_beta   90.00
_cell.angle_gamma   90.00
#
_symmetry.space_group_name_H-M   'P 1'
#
loop_
_entity.id
_entity.type
_entity.pdbx_description
1 polymer ?
#
loop_
_entity_poly.entity_id
_entity_poly.type
_entity_poly.pdbx_seq_one_letter_code
_entity_poly.pdbx_strand_id
1 'polypeptide(L)'
;MFLTINDLQSQIQLAKKRLYVLAKNWLDTQKEAINSKDKANWLNAFQASTKEAMQEQLKATGFPLIRNAILVNQSEDELPQPSLEQSSSLIQSENFPEQFNSRTVPRVIYVCHSGENNQVIKRLCQLTTVMEQLHTLEELTFEVQTNVHFRGLNLAYRMARSINKEWRDVEKGRETVEYYAERLQIAEKQYKLASDFCHECLGIYKEQLDARIMYFNESLNFFVECLAATFSSVKDDRYWLTKFLLPSLPWHSMLNEVATWLFTTNGFTNPTIDSIEVNRSHLKAITEQFAKLMMAPFCSLEKELQGKIEKVEGEQKIARENVYAMSSELDIVIHMQSQRKLAALLFPAQPLSMLGFFQGVAAAMGRDYFYSTFIKGNQSQEPRITDDEKPLIEASNYSNGLH
;
A
#
# COMPACT_ATOMS: atom_id res chain seq x y z
N MET A 1 -2.19 -22.48 12.57
CA MET A 1 -2.31 -21.53 11.45
C MET A 1 -2.57 -20.14 12.03
N PHE A 2 -1.86 -19.12 11.58
CA PHE A 2 -1.97 -17.75 12.09
C PHE A 2 -3.20 -17.04 11.49
N LEU A 3 -3.72 -16.04 12.21
CA LEU A 3 -4.89 -15.27 11.78
C LEU A 3 -4.51 -13.88 11.28
N THR A 4 -3.46 -13.29 11.85
CA THR A 4 -2.95 -11.96 11.49
C THR A 4 -1.45 -12.00 11.14
N ILE A 5 -0.94 -10.97 10.47
CA ILE A 5 0.49 -10.81 10.17
C ILE A 5 1.29 -10.72 11.48
N ASN A 6 0.75 -10.04 12.49
CA ASN A 6 1.37 -9.92 13.81
C ASN A 6 1.49 -11.27 14.53
N ASP A 7 0.52 -12.18 14.34
CA ASP A 7 0.62 -13.54 14.89
C ASP A 7 1.77 -14.32 14.24
N LEU A 8 1.91 -14.21 12.91
CA LEU A 8 3.01 -14.84 12.18
C LEU A 8 4.36 -14.27 12.62
N GLN A 9 4.46 -12.95 12.72
CA GLN A 9 5.65 -12.28 13.23
C GLN A 9 6.00 -12.76 14.64
N SER A 10 5.01 -12.85 15.53
CA SER A 10 5.20 -13.36 16.89
C SER A 10 5.67 -14.82 16.91
N GLN A 11 5.13 -15.67 16.03
CA GLN A 11 5.57 -17.07 15.89
C GLN A 11 7.04 -17.15 15.43
N ILE A 12 7.44 -16.33 14.46
CA ILE A 12 8.83 -16.25 13.98
C ILE A 12 9.76 -15.76 15.11
N GLN A 13 9.37 -14.72 15.85
CA GLN A 13 10.14 -14.21 16.99
C GLN A 13 10.31 -15.27 18.10
N LEU A 14 9.26 -16.03 18.38
CA LEU A 14 9.31 -17.14 19.33
C LEU A 14 10.26 -18.25 18.83
N ALA A 15 10.19 -18.60 17.54
CA ALA A 15 11.10 -19.57 16.93
C ALA A 15 12.57 -19.12 17.02
N LYS A 16 12.87 -17.85 16.73
CA LYS A 16 14.21 -17.26 16.90
C LYS A 16 14.70 -17.34 18.34
N LYS A 17 13.88 -16.89 19.30
CA LYS A 17 14.24 -16.92 20.73
C LYS A 17 14.51 -18.34 21.21
N ARG A 18 13.71 -19.31 20.75
CA ARG A 18 13.87 -20.73 21.09
C ARG A 18 15.12 -21.33 20.47
N LEU A 19 15.37 -21.04 19.19
CA LEU A 19 16.61 -21.44 18.53
C LEU A 19 17.84 -20.92 19.27
N TYR A 20 17.85 -19.65 19.69
CA TYR A 20 18.93 -19.08 20.49
C TYR A 20 19.16 -19.84 21.81
N VAL A 21 18.10 -20.06 22.61
CA VAL A 21 18.21 -20.73 23.90
C VAL A 21 18.69 -22.18 23.74
N LEU A 22 18.13 -22.92 22.78
CA LEU A 22 18.49 -24.32 22.55
C LEU A 22 19.88 -24.46 21.94
N ALA A 23 20.28 -23.57 21.04
CA ALA A 23 21.62 -23.54 20.47
C ALA A 23 22.67 -23.22 21.54
N LYS A 24 22.38 -22.28 22.44
CA LYS A 24 23.23 -22.00 23.61
C LYS A 24 23.40 -23.24 24.49
N ASN A 25 22.30 -23.90 24.86
CA ASN A 25 22.33 -25.12 25.68
C ASN A 25 23.12 -26.24 24.97
N TRP A 26 22.89 -26.44 23.67
CA TRP A 26 23.66 -27.39 22.87
C TRP A 26 25.15 -27.06 22.88
N LEU A 27 25.52 -25.79 22.67
CA LEU A 27 26.91 -25.34 22.68
C LEU A 27 27.58 -25.48 24.06
N ASP A 28 26.82 -25.44 25.15
CA ASP A 28 27.30 -25.74 26.51
C ASP A 28 27.61 -27.23 26.72
N THR A 29 27.00 -28.13 25.95
CA THR A 29 27.34 -29.56 25.97
C THR A 29 28.63 -29.90 25.20
N GLN A 30 29.11 -29.00 24.33
CA GLN A 30 30.29 -29.21 23.47
C GLN A 30 31.61 -28.81 24.14
N LYS A 31 31.77 -29.09 25.44
CA LYS A 31 32.66 -28.42 26.43
C LYS A 31 34.13 -28.11 26.06
N GLU A 32 34.69 -28.66 24.98
CA GLU A 32 36.08 -28.40 24.54
C GLU A 32 36.23 -28.24 23.02
N ALA A 33 35.13 -28.26 22.26
CA ALA A 33 35.20 -28.29 20.79
C ALA A 33 35.42 -26.90 20.14
N ILE A 34 35.25 -25.82 20.90
CA ILE A 34 35.38 -24.43 20.45
C ILE A 34 36.04 -23.58 21.54
N ASN A 35 36.87 -22.63 21.12
CA ASN A 35 37.47 -21.64 22.01
C ASN A 35 36.39 -20.78 22.70
N SER A 36 36.55 -20.55 24.00
CA SER A 36 35.65 -19.72 24.82
C SER A 36 35.36 -18.34 24.22
N LYS A 37 36.35 -17.71 23.58
CA LYS A 37 36.20 -16.41 22.91
C LYS A 37 35.26 -16.51 21.70
N ASP A 38 35.48 -17.48 20.83
CA ASP A 38 34.69 -17.66 19.61
C ASP A 38 33.25 -18.07 19.94
N LYS A 39 33.07 -18.89 20.98
CA LYS A 39 31.77 -19.21 21.55
C LYS A 39 31.02 -17.96 22.03
N ALA A 40 31.67 -17.09 22.80
CA ALA A 40 31.05 -15.86 23.29
C ALA A 40 30.71 -14.89 22.16
N ASN A 41 31.62 -14.74 21.20
CA ASN A 41 31.44 -13.91 20.01
C ASN A 41 30.26 -14.37 19.15
N TRP A 42 30.17 -15.67 18.88
CA TRP A 42 29.06 -16.24 18.12
C TRP A 42 27.73 -16.08 18.87
N LEU A 43 27.69 -16.36 20.18
CA LEU A 43 26.47 -16.19 20.97
C LEU A 43 25.99 -14.74 21.00
N ASN A 44 26.89 -13.77 21.06
CA ASN A 44 26.53 -12.35 21.00
C ASN A 44 25.88 -12.01 19.66
N ALA A 45 26.52 -12.40 18.55
CA ALA A 45 25.99 -12.21 17.21
C ALA A 45 24.65 -12.92 16.99
N PHE A 46 24.53 -14.16 17.47
CA PHE A 46 23.32 -14.99 17.33
C PHE A 46 22.12 -14.48 18.16
N GLN A 47 22.37 -13.58 19.12
CA GLN A 47 21.32 -12.92 19.91
C GLN A 47 20.84 -11.60 19.28
N ALA A 48 21.45 -11.16 18.17
CA ALA A 48 21.12 -9.87 17.57
C ALA A 48 19.62 -9.77 17.22
N SER A 49 19.08 -8.55 17.31
CA SER A 49 17.66 -8.29 17.04
C SER A 49 17.32 -8.35 15.55
N THR A 50 18.24 -7.90 14.68
CA THR A 50 18.06 -7.83 13.23
C THR A 50 19.15 -8.61 12.48
N LYS A 51 18.87 -8.91 11.21
CA LYS A 51 19.81 -9.56 10.31
C LYS A 51 21.09 -8.75 10.14
N GLU A 52 20.96 -7.44 9.94
CA GLU A 52 22.10 -6.53 9.73
C GLU A 52 23.00 -6.51 10.96
N ALA A 53 22.40 -6.39 12.17
CA ALA A 53 23.14 -6.41 13.41
C ALA A 53 23.88 -7.73 13.62
N MET A 54 23.25 -8.88 13.31
CA MET A 54 23.92 -10.18 13.34
C MET A 54 25.13 -10.20 12.39
N GLN A 55 24.96 -9.70 11.17
CA GLN A 55 26.02 -9.68 10.15
C GLN A 55 27.18 -8.78 10.54
N GLU A 56 26.90 -7.59 11.05
CA GLU A 56 27.91 -6.64 11.53
C GLU A 56 28.70 -7.24 12.70
N GLN A 57 28.02 -7.88 13.65
CA GLN A 57 28.68 -8.51 14.80
C GLN A 57 29.53 -9.72 14.39
N LEU A 58 29.06 -10.56 13.46
CA LEU A 58 29.86 -11.68 12.93
C LEU A 58 31.12 -11.18 12.20
N LYS A 59 31.00 -10.10 11.42
CA LYS A 59 32.15 -9.46 10.75
C LYS A 59 33.13 -8.85 11.76
N ALA A 60 32.62 -8.09 12.72
CA ALA A 60 33.44 -7.37 13.70
C ALA A 60 34.21 -8.33 14.64
N THR A 61 33.59 -9.47 14.98
CA THR A 61 34.23 -10.48 15.84
C THR A 61 35.26 -11.35 15.12
N GLY A 62 35.33 -11.26 13.78
CA GLY A 62 36.24 -12.08 12.96
C GLY A 62 35.93 -13.57 13.05
N PHE A 63 34.67 -13.94 13.35
CA PHE A 63 34.28 -15.34 13.45
C PHE A 63 34.45 -16.01 12.06
N PRO A 64 34.99 -17.25 11.97
CA PRO A 64 35.50 -17.87 10.73
C PRO A 64 34.40 -18.35 9.77
N LEU A 65 33.47 -17.45 9.43
CA LEU A 65 32.34 -17.66 8.54
C LEU A 65 32.52 -16.87 7.25
N ILE A 66 32.26 -17.53 6.12
CA ILE A 66 32.06 -16.87 4.83
C ILE A 66 30.56 -16.86 4.56
N ARG A 67 30.03 -15.68 4.25
CA ARG A 67 28.64 -15.50 3.82
C ARG A 67 28.58 -15.59 2.30
N ASN A 68 28.03 -16.68 1.77
CA ASN A 68 27.82 -16.86 0.35
C ASN A 68 26.37 -16.48 -0.01
N ALA A 69 26.20 -15.53 -0.92
CA ALA A 69 24.90 -15.20 -1.48
C ALA A 69 24.81 -15.73 -2.92
N ILE A 70 23.76 -16.50 -3.20
CA ILE A 70 23.44 -17.02 -4.53
C ILE A 70 22.13 -16.36 -4.95
N LEU A 71 22.11 -15.73 -6.13
CA LEU A 71 20.88 -15.17 -6.70
C LEU A 71 20.13 -16.28 -7.42
N VAL A 72 18.87 -16.52 -7.02
CA VAL A 72 17.97 -17.45 -7.74
C VAL A 72 17.01 -16.66 -8.59
N ASN A 73 17.01 -16.93 -9.90
CA ASN A 73 16.00 -16.45 -10.83
C ASN A 73 14.77 -17.36 -10.70
N GLN A 74 13.59 -16.79 -10.41
CA GLN A 74 12.34 -17.51 -10.63
C GLN A 74 11.95 -17.38 -12.12
N SER A 75 12.35 -18.36 -12.93
CA SER A 75 11.71 -18.61 -14.23
C SER A 75 10.46 -19.48 -14.00
N GLU A 76 9.31 -19.02 -14.49
CA GLU A 76 8.15 -19.88 -14.72
C GLU A 76 8.58 -20.93 -15.76
N ASP A 77 8.46 -22.21 -15.42
CA ASP A 77 8.98 -23.38 -16.15
C ASP A 77 10.52 -23.55 -16.11
N GLU A 78 11.02 -24.31 -15.13
CA GLU A 78 11.95 -25.42 -15.38
C GLU A 78 12.24 -26.24 -14.10
N LEU A 79 12.32 -27.56 -14.28
CA LEU A 79 12.61 -28.56 -13.25
C LEU A 79 13.94 -28.28 -12.53
N PRO A 80 14.09 -28.65 -11.24
CA PRO A 80 15.33 -28.48 -10.51
C PRO A 80 16.40 -29.43 -11.08
N GLN A 81 17.34 -28.89 -11.87
CA GLN A 81 18.61 -29.54 -12.13
C GLN A 81 19.61 -29.22 -11.01
N PRO A 82 20.37 -30.20 -10.50
CA PRO A 82 21.44 -29.95 -9.55
C PRO A 82 22.72 -29.63 -10.32
N SER A 83 22.98 -28.36 -10.65
CA SER A 83 24.31 -27.93 -11.07
C SER A 83 25.05 -27.31 -9.89
N LEU A 84 25.65 -28.21 -9.11
CA LEU A 84 26.58 -27.90 -8.03
C LEU A 84 27.97 -27.68 -8.65
N GLU A 85 28.13 -26.67 -9.50
CA GLU A 85 29.44 -26.34 -10.09
C GLU A 85 29.45 -24.90 -10.61
N GLN A 86 29.82 -23.96 -9.72
CA GLN A 86 30.79 -22.88 -9.95
C GLN A 86 30.79 -21.94 -8.74
N SER A 87 31.59 -22.32 -7.75
CA SER A 87 32.09 -21.40 -6.74
C SER A 87 33.03 -20.40 -7.42
N SER A 88 32.55 -19.19 -7.69
CA SER A 88 33.42 -18.04 -7.92
C SER A 88 33.12 -16.97 -6.87
N SER A 89 34.21 -16.50 -6.27
CA SER A 89 34.29 -15.51 -5.22
C SER A 89 33.53 -14.22 -5.53
N LEU A 90 32.47 -13.93 -4.78
CA LEU A 90 31.99 -12.56 -4.57
C LEU A 90 32.70 -11.96 -3.35
N ILE A 91 34.01 -11.74 -3.50
CA ILE A 91 34.75 -10.76 -2.72
C ILE A 91 35.02 -9.62 -3.72
N GLN A 92 34.50 -8.43 -3.40
CA GLN A 92 34.62 -7.15 -4.14
C GLN A 92 33.63 -6.95 -5.29
N SER A 93 32.50 -6.33 -4.97
CA SER A 93 31.79 -5.42 -5.88
C SER A 93 30.90 -4.50 -5.04
N GLU A 94 31.54 -3.58 -4.31
CA GLU A 94 30.94 -2.25 -4.14
C GLU A 94 31.17 -1.54 -5.48
N ASN A 95 30.10 -1.03 -6.13
CA ASN A 95 30.09 -0.21 -7.36
C ASN A 95 29.65 -0.86 -8.68
N PHE A 96 28.65 -1.73 -8.70
CA PHE A 96 27.79 -1.86 -9.89
C PHE A 96 26.31 -1.78 -9.50
N PRO A 97 25.51 -0.87 -10.07
CA PRO A 97 24.07 -1.00 -10.03
C PRO A 97 23.72 -2.13 -11.00
N GLU A 98 23.91 -3.38 -10.55
CA GLU A 98 23.33 -4.52 -11.26
C GLU A 98 21.85 -4.21 -11.44
N GLN A 99 21.40 -4.26 -12.69
CA GLN A 99 20.01 -4.09 -13.05
C GLN A 99 19.20 -5.02 -12.15
N PHE A 100 18.53 -4.45 -11.15
CA PHE A 100 17.71 -5.16 -10.20
C PHE A 100 16.63 -5.86 -11.01
N ASN A 101 16.86 -7.13 -11.32
CA ASN A 101 15.84 -7.96 -11.88
C ASN A 101 14.88 -8.21 -10.72
N SER A 102 13.67 -7.66 -10.78
CA SER A 102 12.70 -7.68 -9.67
C SER A 102 12.25 -9.08 -9.23
N ARG A 103 12.78 -10.13 -9.88
CA ARG A 103 12.50 -11.55 -9.65
C ARG A 103 13.70 -12.36 -9.10
N THR A 104 14.82 -11.72 -8.78
CA THR A 104 15.94 -12.43 -8.12
C THR A 104 15.77 -12.43 -6.61
N VAL A 105 15.82 -13.62 -6.01
CA VAL A 105 15.80 -13.79 -4.56
C VAL A 105 17.17 -14.25 -4.07
N PRO A 106 17.85 -13.50 -3.18
CA PRO A 106 19.14 -13.91 -2.66
C PRO A 106 18.97 -15.05 -1.65
N ARG A 107 19.49 -16.22 -1.98
CA ARG A 107 19.68 -17.33 -1.04
C ARG A 107 21.04 -17.18 -0.37
N VAL A 108 21.04 -17.07 0.95
CA VAL A 108 22.26 -16.81 1.72
C VAL A 108 22.60 -18.03 2.57
N ILE A 109 23.84 -18.50 2.44
CA ILE A 109 24.37 -19.64 3.20
C ILE A 109 25.68 -19.23 3.85
N TYR A 110 25.85 -19.59 5.10
CA TYR A 110 27.11 -19.45 5.80
C TYR A 110 27.94 -20.75 5.70
N VAL A 111 29.21 -20.62 5.38
CA VAL A 111 30.16 -21.74 5.30
C VAL A 111 31.43 -21.44 6.10
N CYS A 112 32.12 -22.47 6.58
CA CYS A 112 33.42 -22.30 7.23
C CYS A 112 34.47 -21.74 6.26
N HIS A 113 35.41 -20.96 6.77
CA HIS A 113 36.63 -20.65 6.01
C HIS A 113 37.40 -21.96 5.69
N SER A 114 37.97 -22.05 4.48
CA SER A 114 38.47 -23.30 3.87
C SER A 114 39.59 -24.03 4.63
N GLY A 115 40.13 -23.45 5.71
CA GLY A 115 41.14 -24.05 6.59
C GLY A 115 40.60 -24.77 7.83
N GLU A 116 39.34 -24.58 8.23
CA GLU A 116 38.81 -25.13 9.49
C GLU A 116 37.92 -26.35 9.28
N ASN A 117 38.44 -27.54 9.61
CA ASN A 117 37.67 -28.79 9.51
C ASN A 117 36.85 -29.12 10.78
N ASN A 118 36.59 -28.12 11.63
CA ASN A 118 35.87 -28.31 12.88
C ASN A 118 34.36 -28.52 12.63
N GLN A 119 33.85 -29.70 12.97
CA GLN A 119 32.45 -30.07 12.81
C GLN A 119 31.49 -29.18 13.62
N VAL A 120 31.92 -28.67 14.78
CA VAL A 120 31.09 -27.76 15.58
C VAL A 120 30.96 -26.42 14.90
N ILE A 121 32.04 -25.89 14.30
CA ILE A 121 31.98 -24.62 13.55
C ILE A 121 31.05 -24.78 12.34
N LYS A 122 31.16 -25.89 11.59
CA LYS A 122 30.23 -26.20 10.48
C LYS A 122 28.76 -26.17 10.91
N ARG A 123 28.45 -26.75 12.07
CA ARG A 123 27.12 -26.74 12.67
C ARG A 123 26.69 -25.33 13.08
N LEU A 124 27.59 -24.52 13.64
CA LEU A 124 27.30 -23.11 13.92
C LEU A 124 27.00 -22.33 12.63
N CYS A 125 27.70 -22.59 11.52
CA CYS A 125 27.37 -21.98 10.22
C CYS A 125 25.93 -22.31 9.78
N GLN A 126 25.53 -23.58 9.94
CA GLN A 126 24.18 -24.03 9.61
C GLN A 126 23.12 -23.34 10.49
N LEU A 127 23.36 -23.25 11.80
CA LEU A 127 22.47 -22.55 12.71
C LEU A 127 22.38 -21.05 12.40
N THR A 128 23.51 -20.39 12.08
CA THR A 128 23.53 -19.00 11.62
C THR A 128 22.71 -18.82 10.35
N THR A 129 22.79 -19.77 9.40
CA THR A 129 21.98 -19.76 8.17
C THR A 129 20.49 -19.84 8.50
N VAL A 130 20.08 -20.79 9.34
CA VAL A 130 18.67 -20.92 9.78
C VAL A 130 18.17 -19.66 10.50
N MET A 131 19.01 -19.04 11.35
CA MET A 131 18.65 -17.79 12.02
C MET A 131 18.53 -16.61 11.05
N GLU A 132 19.44 -16.45 10.08
CA GLU A 132 19.32 -15.40 9.05
C GLU A 132 18.03 -15.55 8.22
N GLN A 133 17.64 -16.79 7.92
CA GLN A 133 16.37 -17.04 7.23
C GLN A 133 15.16 -16.66 8.10
N LEU A 134 15.19 -16.95 9.40
CA LEU A 134 14.15 -16.48 10.32
C LEU A 134 14.09 -14.94 10.43
N HIS A 135 15.23 -14.25 10.45
CA HIS A 135 15.25 -12.79 10.39
C HIS A 135 14.67 -12.27 9.07
N THR A 136 15.03 -12.88 7.95
CA THR A 136 14.52 -12.49 6.62
C THR A 136 13.01 -12.68 6.56
N LEU A 137 12.48 -13.80 7.07
CA LEU A 137 11.04 -14.03 7.16
C LEU A 137 10.34 -12.99 8.05
N GLU A 138 10.92 -12.65 9.20
CA GLU A 138 10.38 -11.62 10.10
C GLU A 138 10.37 -10.25 9.41
N GLU A 139 11.48 -9.85 8.79
CA GLU A 139 11.59 -8.59 8.06
C GLU A 139 10.53 -8.49 6.98
N LEU A 140 10.22 -9.59 6.30
CA LEU A 140 9.20 -9.67 5.26
C LEU A 140 7.76 -9.46 5.77
N THR A 141 7.52 -9.64 7.08
CA THR A 141 6.22 -9.37 7.71
C THR A 141 5.95 -7.90 8.01
N PHE A 142 6.96 -7.02 7.97
CA PHE A 142 6.75 -5.59 8.22
C PHE A 142 5.87 -4.93 7.16
N GLU A 143 5.09 -3.93 7.60
CA GLU A 143 4.17 -3.17 6.75
C GLU A 143 4.91 -2.46 5.60
N VAL A 144 4.31 -2.54 4.41
CA VAL A 144 4.77 -1.81 3.22
C VAL A 144 4.13 -0.44 3.23
N GLN A 145 4.94 0.62 3.23
CA GLN A 145 4.47 2.00 3.24
C GLN A 145 3.70 2.33 1.96
N THR A 146 2.56 3.01 2.12
CA THR A 146 1.69 3.40 0.99
C THR A 146 1.83 4.88 0.68
N ASN A 147 2.06 5.24 -0.59
CA ASN A 147 2.11 6.63 -1.04
C ASN A 147 0.79 7.10 -1.70
N VAL A 148 -0.28 6.33 -1.58
CA VAL A 148 -1.58 6.65 -2.20
C VAL A 148 -2.26 7.77 -1.41
N HIS A 149 -2.50 8.91 -2.07
CA HIS A 149 -3.11 10.08 -1.45
C HIS A 149 -4.31 10.60 -2.25
N PHE A 150 -5.49 10.61 -1.63
CA PHE A 150 -6.72 11.02 -2.30
C PHE A 150 -6.98 12.54 -2.31
N ARG A 151 -5.99 13.36 -1.97
CA ARG A 151 -6.16 14.83 -1.86
C ARG A 151 -6.60 15.45 -3.19
N GLY A 152 -6.01 15.01 -4.30
CA GLY A 152 -6.36 15.49 -5.64
C GLY A 152 -7.80 15.15 -6.04
N LEU A 153 -8.25 13.92 -5.78
CA LEU A 153 -9.63 13.50 -6.04
C LEU A 153 -10.64 14.25 -5.16
N ASN A 154 -10.31 14.46 -3.89
CA ASN A 154 -11.16 15.25 -2.99
C ASN A 154 -11.27 16.71 -3.45
N LEU A 155 -10.22 17.29 -4.05
CA LEU A 155 -10.28 18.62 -4.64
C LEU A 155 -11.20 18.65 -5.86
N ALA A 156 -11.02 17.71 -6.80
CA ALA A 156 -11.86 17.61 -7.99
C ALA A 156 -13.35 17.45 -7.64
N TYR A 157 -13.66 16.60 -6.65
CA TYR A 157 -15.00 16.45 -6.09
C TYR A 157 -15.57 17.78 -5.57
N ARG A 158 -14.77 18.54 -4.80
CA ARG A 158 -15.20 19.84 -4.25
C ARG A 158 -15.45 20.87 -5.34
N MET A 159 -14.65 20.89 -6.40
CA MET A 159 -14.84 21.79 -7.54
C MET A 159 -16.14 21.47 -8.29
N ALA A 160 -16.41 20.20 -8.59
CA ALA A 160 -17.65 19.80 -9.24
C ALA A 160 -18.88 20.10 -8.38
N ARG A 161 -18.79 19.79 -7.07
CA ARG A 161 -19.88 20.06 -6.13
C ARG A 161 -20.13 21.55 -5.90
N SER A 162 -19.10 22.40 -5.94
CA SER A 162 -19.31 23.85 -5.81
C SER A 162 -20.06 24.41 -7.01
N ILE A 163 -19.73 23.97 -8.22
CA ILE A 163 -20.48 24.30 -9.44
C ILE A 163 -21.96 23.92 -9.26
N ASN A 164 -22.26 22.68 -8.86
CA ASN A 164 -23.64 22.22 -8.67
C ASN A 164 -24.42 22.99 -7.59
N LYS A 165 -23.74 23.45 -6.53
CA LYS A 165 -24.36 24.24 -5.47
C LYS A 165 -24.68 25.65 -5.96
N GLU A 166 -23.68 26.33 -6.52
CA GLU A 166 -23.82 27.72 -6.99
C GLU A 166 -24.80 27.82 -8.16
N TRP A 167 -24.85 26.79 -9.01
CA TRP A 167 -25.73 26.72 -10.18
C TRP A 167 -27.21 27.00 -9.89
N ARG A 168 -27.71 26.62 -8.71
CA ARG A 168 -29.13 26.77 -8.35
C ARG A 168 -29.55 28.23 -8.17
N ASP A 169 -28.61 29.10 -7.86
CA ASP A 169 -28.87 30.45 -7.37
C ASP A 169 -28.43 31.54 -8.37
N VAL A 170 -27.87 31.16 -9.53
CA VAL A 170 -27.28 32.12 -10.48
C VAL A 170 -28.23 32.48 -11.60
N GLU A 171 -28.23 33.76 -11.99
CA GLU A 171 -29.00 34.26 -13.12
C GLU A 171 -28.55 33.64 -14.46
N LYS A 172 -29.53 33.28 -15.29
CA LYS A 172 -29.28 32.63 -16.57
C LYS A 172 -28.77 33.62 -17.61
N GLY A 173 -27.50 33.53 -17.98
CA GLY A 173 -26.87 34.36 -19.02
C GLY A 173 -25.76 33.63 -19.78
N ARG A 174 -25.37 34.16 -20.95
CA ARG A 174 -24.32 33.57 -21.80
C ARG A 174 -22.95 33.56 -21.11
N GLU A 175 -22.60 34.66 -20.47
CA GLU A 175 -21.35 34.80 -19.68
C GLU A 175 -21.32 33.80 -18.52
N THR A 176 -22.47 33.58 -17.87
CA THR A 176 -22.62 32.57 -16.81
C THR A 176 -22.34 31.15 -17.33
N VAL A 177 -22.88 30.79 -18.50
CA VAL A 177 -22.63 29.47 -19.11
C VAL A 177 -21.14 29.31 -19.44
N GLU A 178 -20.52 30.31 -20.06
CA GLU A 178 -19.11 30.27 -20.42
C GLU A 178 -18.22 30.10 -19.18
N TYR A 179 -18.50 30.86 -18.11
CA TYR A 179 -17.79 30.77 -16.84
C TYR A 179 -17.88 29.39 -16.17
N TYR A 180 -19.10 28.82 -16.08
CA TYR A 180 -19.27 27.49 -15.47
C TYR A 180 -18.74 26.36 -16.37
N ALA A 181 -18.79 26.52 -17.69
CA ALA A 181 -18.16 25.58 -18.62
C ALA A 181 -16.64 25.54 -18.45
N GLU A 182 -15.99 26.71 -18.31
CA GLU A 182 -14.55 26.78 -18.04
C GLU A 182 -14.19 26.12 -16.70
N ARG A 183 -14.94 26.44 -15.63
CA ARG A 183 -14.73 25.82 -14.31
C ARG A 183 -14.93 24.30 -14.33
N LEU A 184 -15.94 23.82 -15.05
CA LEU A 184 -16.15 22.39 -15.24
C LEU A 184 -14.97 21.74 -15.96
N GLN A 185 -14.45 22.39 -17.01
CA GLN A 185 -13.28 21.89 -17.74
C GLN A 185 -12.04 21.82 -16.84
N ILE A 186 -11.83 22.80 -15.95
CA ILE A 186 -10.74 22.76 -14.97
C ILE A 186 -10.94 21.61 -13.98
N ALA A 187 -12.15 21.41 -13.47
CA ALA A 187 -12.47 20.31 -12.56
C ALA A 187 -12.26 18.93 -13.22
N GLU A 188 -12.64 18.77 -14.49
CA GLU A 188 -12.42 17.56 -15.28
C GLU A 188 -10.92 17.29 -15.50
N LYS A 189 -10.13 18.32 -15.83
CA LYS A 189 -8.67 18.22 -15.95
C LYS A 189 -8.02 17.80 -14.62
N GLN A 190 -8.44 18.42 -13.51
CA GLN A 190 -7.93 18.10 -12.18
C GLN A 190 -8.31 16.67 -11.76
N TYR A 191 -9.52 16.24 -12.08
CA TYR A 191 -9.96 14.85 -11.85
C TYR A 191 -9.09 13.87 -12.61
N LYS A 192 -8.89 14.07 -13.91
CA LYS A 192 -8.09 13.18 -14.75
C LYS A 192 -6.67 13.02 -14.21
N LEU A 193 -5.99 14.13 -13.94
CA LEU A 193 -4.63 14.10 -13.38
C LEU A 193 -4.57 13.39 -12.02
N ALA A 194 -5.53 13.65 -11.14
CA ALA A 194 -5.56 13.03 -9.82
C ALA A 194 -5.91 11.53 -9.88
N SER A 195 -6.79 11.13 -10.81
CA SER A 195 -7.17 9.74 -11.03
C SER A 195 -6.01 8.93 -11.58
N ASP A 196 -5.35 9.44 -12.63
CA ASP A 196 -4.18 8.82 -13.24
C ASP A 196 -3.07 8.62 -12.19
N PHE A 197 -2.76 9.65 -11.39
CA PHE A 197 -1.77 9.57 -10.31
C PHE A 197 -2.15 8.55 -9.22
N CYS A 198 -3.42 8.50 -8.80
CA CYS A 198 -3.85 7.53 -7.79
C CYS A 198 -3.74 6.09 -8.31
N HIS A 199 -4.11 5.84 -9.58
CA HIS A 199 -3.97 4.53 -10.21
C HIS A 199 -2.51 4.11 -10.36
N GLU A 200 -1.62 5.03 -10.75
CA GLU A 200 -0.18 4.77 -10.84
C GLU A 200 0.39 4.40 -9.46
N CYS A 201 0.10 5.19 -8.42
CA CYS A 201 0.56 4.90 -7.07
C CYS A 201 0.01 3.56 -6.53
N LEU A 202 -1.25 3.24 -6.85
CA LEU A 202 -1.87 1.97 -6.46
C LEU A 202 -1.23 0.79 -7.21
N GLY A 203 -0.88 0.98 -8.49
CA GLY A 203 -0.13 0.00 -9.29
C GLY A 203 1.24 -0.29 -8.70
N ILE A 204 2.03 0.74 -8.39
CA ILE A 204 3.34 0.60 -7.74
C ILE A 204 3.20 -0.11 -6.39
N TYR A 205 2.19 0.26 -5.59
CA TYR A 205 1.96 -0.40 -4.30
C TYR A 205 1.63 -1.89 -4.47
N LYS A 206 0.83 -2.26 -5.47
CA LYS A 206 0.55 -3.65 -5.80
C LYS A 206 1.82 -4.41 -6.17
N GLU A 207 2.66 -3.86 -7.02
CA GLU A 207 3.92 -4.49 -7.42
C GLU A 207 4.85 -4.74 -6.23
N GLN A 208 4.91 -3.79 -5.28
CA GLN A 208 5.67 -3.95 -4.04
C GLN A 208 5.13 -5.09 -3.17
N LEU A 209 3.80 -5.20 -3.04
CA LEU A 209 3.16 -6.29 -2.31
C LEU A 209 3.39 -7.64 -2.98
N ASP A 210 3.23 -7.72 -4.30
CA ASP A 210 3.43 -8.94 -5.08
C ASP A 210 4.89 -9.41 -4.96
N ALA A 211 5.86 -8.49 -5.09
CA ALA A 211 7.26 -8.79 -4.85
C ALA A 211 7.49 -9.32 -3.43
N ARG A 212 6.92 -8.66 -2.41
CA ARG A 212 7.03 -9.08 -1.01
C ARG A 212 6.49 -10.49 -0.77
N ILE A 213 5.34 -10.81 -1.35
CA ILE A 213 4.71 -12.14 -1.28
C ILE A 213 5.60 -13.20 -1.93
N MET A 214 6.14 -12.89 -3.11
CA MET A 214 7.08 -13.75 -3.82
C MET A 214 8.35 -14.00 -2.98
N TYR A 215 8.97 -12.93 -2.44
CA TYR A 215 10.14 -13.03 -1.57
C TYR A 215 9.89 -13.87 -0.31
N PHE A 216 8.71 -13.72 0.30
CA PHE A 216 8.32 -14.51 1.48
C PHE A 216 8.17 -16.00 1.14
N ASN A 217 7.49 -16.32 0.04
CA ASN A 217 7.32 -17.71 -0.40
C ASN A 217 8.67 -18.39 -0.65
N GLU A 218 9.55 -17.73 -1.40
CA GLU A 218 10.89 -18.26 -1.71
C GLU A 218 11.73 -18.41 -0.45
N SER A 219 11.72 -17.41 0.43
CA SER A 219 12.47 -17.44 1.69
C SER A 219 11.95 -18.53 2.64
N LEU A 220 10.64 -18.81 2.62
CA LEU A 220 10.05 -19.90 3.41
C LEU A 220 10.45 -21.26 2.87
N ASN A 221 10.42 -21.46 1.55
CA ASN A 221 10.88 -22.70 0.91
C ASN A 221 12.37 -22.93 1.20
N PHE A 222 13.18 -21.89 1.06
CA PHE A 222 14.60 -21.97 1.34
C PHE A 222 14.91 -22.20 2.82
N PHE A 223 14.12 -21.63 3.74
CA PHE A 223 14.18 -21.96 5.16
C PHE A 223 13.93 -23.44 5.41
N VAL A 224 12.92 -24.04 4.77
CA VAL A 224 12.64 -25.48 4.89
C VAL A 224 13.78 -26.34 4.36
N GLU A 225 14.37 -25.97 3.21
CA GLU A 225 15.55 -26.64 2.66
C GLU A 225 16.73 -26.58 3.65
N CYS A 226 16.99 -25.40 4.21
CA CYS A 226 18.05 -25.19 5.20
C CYS A 226 17.79 -25.98 6.49
N LEU A 227 16.54 -26.00 6.97
CA LEU A 227 16.13 -26.76 8.14
C LEU A 227 16.37 -28.26 7.92
N ALA A 228 15.95 -28.81 6.78
CA ALA A 228 16.13 -30.22 6.45
C ALA A 228 17.61 -30.61 6.30
N ALA A 229 18.41 -29.77 5.62
CA ALA A 229 19.85 -29.96 5.50
C ALA A 229 20.57 -29.87 6.85
N THR A 230 20.15 -28.95 7.73
CA THR A 230 20.70 -28.79 9.08
C THR A 230 20.31 -29.95 9.98
N PHE A 231 19.09 -30.47 9.85
CA PHE A 231 18.61 -31.62 10.62
C PHE A 231 19.39 -32.89 10.30
N SER A 232 19.58 -33.17 9.02
CA SER A 232 20.29 -34.36 8.52
C SER A 232 21.81 -34.29 8.66
N SER A 233 22.38 -33.15 9.08
CA SER A 233 23.82 -32.99 9.27
C SER A 233 24.37 -33.77 10.48
N VAL A 234 23.50 -34.19 11.39
CA VAL A 234 23.83 -35.04 12.53
C VAL A 234 23.02 -36.32 12.44
N LYS A 235 23.72 -37.46 12.35
CA LYS A 235 23.10 -38.78 12.37
C LYS A 235 23.00 -39.30 13.79
N ASP A 236 21.86 -39.90 14.11
CA ASP A 236 21.65 -40.63 15.36
C ASP A 236 22.10 -42.09 15.20
N ASP A 237 23.38 -42.34 15.45
CA ASP A 237 23.96 -43.69 15.40
C ASP A 237 23.69 -44.52 16.67
N ARG A 238 22.87 -44.03 17.61
CA ARG A 238 22.54 -44.75 18.85
C ARG A 238 21.84 -46.09 18.53
N TYR A 239 22.00 -47.07 19.40
CA TYR A 239 21.34 -48.38 19.25
C TYR A 239 19.80 -48.24 19.30
N TRP A 240 19.05 -49.07 18.58
CA TRP A 240 17.59 -48.91 18.44
C TRP A 240 16.83 -48.89 19.79
N LEU A 241 17.24 -49.68 20.78
CA LEU A 241 16.66 -49.65 22.14
C LEU A 241 16.91 -48.32 22.85
N THR A 242 18.10 -47.72 22.69
CA THR A 242 18.39 -46.43 23.31
C THR A 242 17.64 -45.30 22.62
N LYS A 243 17.30 -45.44 21.33
CA LYS A 243 16.39 -44.50 20.65
C LYS A 243 14.96 -44.54 21.18
N PHE A 244 14.48 -45.71 21.62
CA PHE A 244 13.15 -45.86 22.21
C PHE A 244 13.07 -45.36 23.66
N LEU A 245 14.14 -45.56 24.44
CA LEU A 245 14.14 -45.32 25.88
C LEU A 245 14.65 -43.93 26.27
N LEU A 246 15.46 -43.29 25.42
CA LEU A 246 16.06 -41.99 25.71
C LEU A 246 15.47 -40.88 24.82
N PRO A 247 15.50 -39.63 25.29
CA PRO A 247 15.14 -38.48 24.47
C PRO A 247 15.90 -38.43 23.14
N SER A 248 15.29 -37.78 22.14
CA SER A 248 15.96 -37.45 20.88
C SER A 248 17.26 -36.67 21.13
N LEU A 249 18.20 -36.74 20.18
CA LEU A 249 19.44 -35.98 20.31
C LEU A 249 19.12 -34.49 20.49
N PRO A 250 19.87 -33.75 21.33
CA PRO A 250 19.64 -32.32 21.55
C PRO A 250 19.61 -31.51 20.25
N TRP A 251 20.38 -31.93 19.24
CA TRP A 251 20.38 -31.35 17.90
C TRP A 251 19.02 -31.47 17.19
N HIS A 252 18.48 -32.69 17.11
CA HIS A 252 17.17 -32.94 16.49
C HIS A 252 16.03 -32.33 17.31
N SER A 253 16.12 -32.38 18.64
CA SER A 253 15.14 -31.74 19.53
C SER A 253 15.06 -30.23 19.28
N MET A 254 16.22 -29.56 19.14
CA MET A 254 16.29 -28.12 18.87
C MET A 254 15.59 -27.75 17.57
N LEU A 255 15.88 -28.48 16.49
CA LEU A 255 15.31 -28.18 15.17
C LEU A 255 13.83 -28.55 15.08
N ASN A 256 13.40 -29.64 15.75
CA ASN A 256 11.98 -29.98 15.89
C ASN A 256 11.20 -28.91 16.65
N GLU A 257 11.77 -28.33 17.71
CA GLU A 257 11.12 -27.23 18.44
C GLU A 257 10.95 -26.00 17.54
N VAL A 258 12.00 -25.61 16.80
CA VAL A 258 11.91 -24.50 15.83
C VAL A 258 10.86 -24.76 14.76
N ALA A 259 10.84 -25.97 14.19
CA ALA A 259 9.83 -26.38 13.23
C ALA A 259 8.41 -26.35 13.82
N THR A 260 8.26 -26.75 15.09
CA THR A 260 6.96 -26.72 15.79
C THR A 260 6.45 -25.31 15.99
N TRP A 261 7.32 -24.34 16.30
CA TRP A 261 6.89 -22.95 16.46
C TRP A 261 6.41 -22.33 15.15
N LEU A 262 7.01 -22.70 14.02
CA LEU A 262 6.70 -22.09 12.71
C LEU A 262 5.62 -22.85 11.92
N PHE A 263 5.62 -24.19 11.97
CA PHE A 263 4.71 -25.05 11.22
C PHE A 263 3.67 -25.77 12.07
N THR A 264 3.65 -25.57 13.39
CA THR A 264 2.86 -26.38 14.35
C THR A 264 3.27 -27.86 14.36
N THR A 265 2.84 -28.61 15.38
CA THR A 265 3.18 -30.03 15.53
C THR A 265 2.73 -30.92 14.35
N ASN A 266 1.70 -30.48 13.63
CA ASN A 266 1.11 -31.27 12.54
C ASN A 266 1.60 -30.82 11.15
N GLY A 267 2.41 -29.76 11.08
CA GLY A 267 2.89 -29.21 9.81
C GLY A 267 4.16 -29.87 9.28
N PHE A 268 4.80 -30.73 10.07
CA PHE A 268 5.99 -31.48 9.67
C PHE A 268 5.95 -32.90 10.20
N THR A 269 6.75 -33.77 9.59
CA THR A 269 6.93 -35.16 9.99
C THR A 269 8.41 -35.49 9.98
N ASN A 270 8.80 -36.54 10.70
CA ASN A 270 10.16 -37.08 10.66
C ASN A 270 10.09 -38.48 10.03
N PRO A 271 10.20 -38.59 8.68
CA PRO A 271 10.08 -39.87 7.97
C PRO A 271 11.15 -40.87 8.43
N THR A 272 12.34 -40.36 8.75
CA THR A 272 13.43 -41.09 9.39
C THR A 272 13.88 -40.32 10.62
N ILE A 273 14.67 -40.96 11.49
CA ILE A 273 15.20 -40.34 12.70
C ILE A 273 16.09 -39.12 12.37
N ASP A 274 16.75 -39.14 11.21
CA ASP A 274 17.70 -38.12 10.76
C ASP A 274 17.13 -37.23 9.64
N SER A 275 15.81 -37.29 9.38
CA SER A 275 15.17 -36.43 8.39
C SER A 275 13.95 -35.73 8.96
N ILE A 276 13.75 -34.50 8.49
CA ILE A 276 12.56 -33.69 8.76
C ILE A 276 11.96 -33.28 7.41
N GLU A 277 10.66 -33.49 7.27
CA GLU A 277 9.91 -33.11 6.07
C GLU A 277 8.70 -32.28 6.47
N VAL A 278 8.63 -31.06 5.91
CA VAL A 278 7.49 -30.16 6.08
C VAL A 278 6.41 -30.54 5.08
N ASN A 279 5.18 -30.63 5.54
CA ASN A 279 4.05 -30.98 4.69
C ASN A 279 3.81 -29.86 3.67
N ARG A 280 3.88 -30.19 2.37
CA ARG A 280 3.69 -29.23 1.27
C ARG A 280 2.34 -28.53 1.32
N SER A 281 1.27 -29.22 1.73
CA SER A 281 -0.06 -28.60 1.85
C SER A 281 -0.09 -27.56 2.97
N HIS A 282 0.64 -27.81 4.06
CA HIS A 282 0.76 -26.87 5.17
C HIS A 282 1.58 -25.63 4.78
N LEU A 283 2.70 -25.84 4.09
CA LEU A 283 3.52 -24.75 3.56
C LEU A 283 2.71 -23.86 2.61
N LYS A 284 1.96 -24.48 1.68
CA LYS A 284 1.05 -23.77 0.77
C LYS A 284 -0.02 -22.98 1.53
N ALA A 285 -0.59 -23.53 2.59
CA ALA A 285 -1.57 -22.82 3.41
C ALA A 285 -0.97 -21.57 4.11
N ILE A 286 0.29 -21.65 4.56
CA ILE A 286 1.00 -20.50 5.14
C ILE A 286 1.21 -19.41 4.10
N THR A 287 1.69 -19.76 2.91
CA THR A 287 1.99 -18.77 1.85
C THR A 287 0.72 -18.14 1.28
N GLU A 288 -0.36 -18.91 1.10
CA GLU A 288 -1.67 -18.39 0.70
C GLU A 288 -2.28 -17.45 1.76
N GLN A 289 -2.19 -17.82 3.04
CA GLN A 289 -2.68 -16.97 4.12
C GLN A 289 -1.86 -15.68 4.24
N PHE A 290 -0.54 -15.74 4.08
CA PHE A 290 0.32 -14.56 4.05
C PHE A 290 -0.06 -13.63 2.89
N ALA A 291 -0.18 -14.18 1.67
CA ALA A 291 -0.58 -13.41 0.49
C ALA A 291 -1.94 -12.73 0.69
N LYS A 292 -2.92 -13.45 1.23
CA LYS A 292 -4.26 -12.92 1.53
C LYS A 292 -4.21 -11.75 2.51
N LEU A 293 -3.43 -11.87 3.60
CA LEU A 293 -3.34 -10.82 4.60
C LEU A 293 -2.57 -9.60 4.08
N MET A 294 -1.50 -9.82 3.31
CA MET A 294 -0.71 -8.74 2.70
C MET A 294 -1.50 -7.96 1.65
N MET A 295 -2.39 -8.62 0.90
CA MET A 295 -3.23 -7.97 -0.12
C MET A 295 -4.47 -7.26 0.44
N ALA A 296 -4.88 -7.56 1.68
CA ALA A 296 -6.10 -6.98 2.26
C ALA A 296 -6.09 -5.43 2.30
N PRO A 297 -5.00 -4.74 2.70
CA PRO A 297 -4.90 -3.29 2.63
C PRO A 297 -5.05 -2.74 1.21
N PHE A 298 -4.42 -3.39 0.21
CA PHE A 298 -4.57 -3.02 -1.20
C PHE A 298 -6.03 -3.09 -1.65
N CYS A 299 -6.72 -4.20 -1.39
CA CYS A 299 -8.12 -4.36 -1.75
C CYS A 299 -9.02 -3.31 -1.08
N SER A 300 -8.67 -2.87 0.14
CA SER A 300 -9.39 -1.79 0.82
C SER A 300 -9.15 -0.44 0.14
N LEU A 301 -7.90 -0.12 -0.20
CA LEU A 301 -7.55 1.13 -0.90
C LEU A 301 -8.14 1.21 -2.31
N GLU A 302 -8.15 0.09 -3.03
CA GLU A 302 -8.78 -0.02 -4.35
C GLU A 302 -10.28 0.27 -4.28
N LYS A 303 -10.98 -0.30 -3.30
CA LYS A 303 -12.40 0.01 -3.05
C LYS A 303 -12.62 1.47 -2.67
N GLU A 304 -11.74 2.06 -1.85
CA GLU A 304 -11.84 3.47 -1.50
C GLU A 304 -11.63 4.38 -2.72
N LEU A 305 -10.64 4.07 -3.56
CA LEU A 305 -10.38 4.79 -4.81
C LEU A 305 -11.60 4.73 -5.73
N GLN A 306 -12.14 3.54 -5.97
CA GLN A 306 -13.34 3.35 -6.80
C GLN A 306 -14.53 4.16 -6.27
N GLY A 307 -14.80 4.09 -4.97
CA GLY A 307 -15.89 4.87 -4.36
C GLY A 307 -15.68 6.38 -4.40
N LYS A 308 -14.43 6.86 -4.47
CA LYS A 308 -14.12 8.29 -4.67
C LYS A 308 -14.28 8.71 -6.12
N ILE A 309 -13.84 7.88 -7.06
CA ILE A 309 -14.02 8.08 -8.50
C ILE A 309 -15.51 8.24 -8.82
N GLU A 310 -16.35 7.30 -8.38
CA GLU A 310 -17.79 7.32 -8.62
C GLU A 310 -18.46 8.61 -8.10
N LYS A 311 -18.00 9.11 -6.93
CA LYS A 311 -18.50 10.37 -6.36
C LYS A 311 -18.09 11.58 -7.20
N VAL A 312 -16.86 11.63 -7.69
CA VAL A 312 -16.39 12.74 -8.54
C VAL A 312 -17.13 12.73 -9.88
N GLU A 313 -17.22 11.56 -10.52
CA GLU A 313 -17.89 11.39 -11.81
C GLU A 313 -19.38 11.73 -11.73
N GLY A 314 -20.05 11.32 -10.64
CA GLY A 314 -21.45 11.67 -10.38
C GLY A 314 -21.66 13.18 -10.31
N GLU A 315 -20.85 13.90 -9.53
CA GLU A 315 -20.95 15.36 -9.42
C GLU A 315 -20.61 16.07 -10.74
N GLN A 316 -19.57 15.62 -11.45
CA GLN A 316 -19.20 16.19 -12.76
C GLN A 316 -20.28 15.96 -13.82
N LYS A 317 -20.91 14.79 -13.82
CA LYS A 317 -22.04 14.50 -14.73
C LYS A 317 -23.21 15.45 -14.49
N ILE A 318 -23.60 15.65 -13.23
CA ILE A 318 -24.67 16.59 -12.87
C ILE A 318 -24.29 18.01 -13.31
N ALA A 319 -23.05 18.43 -13.08
CA ALA A 319 -22.57 19.75 -13.48
C ALA A 319 -22.60 19.93 -15.01
N ARG A 320 -22.23 18.89 -15.76
CA ARG A 320 -22.28 18.88 -17.23
C ARG A 320 -23.71 18.98 -17.75
N GLU A 321 -24.62 18.20 -17.20
CA GLU A 321 -26.04 18.23 -17.56
C GLU A 321 -26.67 19.60 -17.28
N ASN A 322 -26.33 20.21 -16.15
CA ASN A 322 -26.76 21.55 -15.78
C ASN A 322 -26.28 22.61 -16.79
N VAL A 323 -24.98 22.66 -17.06
CA VAL A 323 -24.38 23.61 -18.02
C VAL A 323 -24.98 23.44 -19.42
N TYR A 324 -25.15 22.19 -19.87
CA TYR A 324 -25.76 21.89 -21.17
C TYR A 324 -27.24 22.29 -21.26
N ALA A 325 -28.03 22.04 -20.21
CA ALA A 325 -29.44 22.42 -20.18
C ALA A 325 -29.60 23.94 -20.38
N MET A 326 -28.81 24.75 -19.67
CA MET A 326 -28.90 26.20 -19.79
C MET A 326 -28.33 26.75 -21.09
N SER A 327 -27.27 26.15 -21.66
CA SER A 327 -26.83 26.51 -23.01
C SER A 327 -27.94 26.26 -24.03
N SER A 328 -28.63 25.11 -23.93
CA SER A 328 -29.73 24.77 -24.82
C SER A 328 -30.95 25.69 -24.66
N GLU A 329 -31.31 26.05 -23.43
CA GLU A 329 -32.39 27.02 -23.16
C GLU A 329 -32.07 28.41 -23.73
N LEU A 330 -30.82 28.87 -23.56
CA LEU A 330 -30.36 30.15 -24.12
C LEU A 330 -30.38 30.13 -25.65
N ASP A 331 -29.94 29.04 -26.28
CA ASP A 331 -29.98 28.88 -27.74
C ASP A 331 -31.42 28.90 -28.25
N ILE A 332 -32.38 28.25 -27.56
CA ILE A 332 -33.81 28.31 -27.91
C ILE A 332 -34.34 29.74 -27.78
N VAL A 333 -34.00 30.46 -26.70
CA VAL A 333 -34.43 31.85 -26.50
C VAL A 333 -33.86 32.76 -27.60
N ILE A 334 -32.58 32.62 -27.93
CA ILE A 334 -31.91 33.37 -29.00
C ILE A 334 -32.55 33.03 -30.35
N HIS A 335 -32.84 31.76 -30.62
CA HIS A 335 -33.48 31.31 -31.85
C HIS A 335 -34.93 31.83 -31.97
N MET A 336 -35.70 31.84 -30.89
CA MET A 336 -37.04 32.43 -30.86
C MET A 336 -36.98 33.95 -31.05
N GLN A 337 -35.99 34.63 -30.47
CA GLN A 337 -35.80 36.08 -30.63
C GLN A 337 -35.34 36.45 -32.05
N SER A 338 -34.43 35.70 -32.65
CA SER A 338 -33.98 35.90 -34.04
C SER A 338 -35.10 35.59 -35.05
N GLN A 339 -35.95 34.60 -34.73
CA GLN A 339 -37.16 34.30 -35.47
C GLN A 339 -38.35 35.20 -35.14
N ARG A 340 -38.25 36.24 -34.29
CA ARG A 340 -39.39 37.17 -34.08
C ARG A 340 -39.89 37.82 -35.38
N LYS A 341 -39.04 37.97 -36.40
CA LYS A 341 -39.45 38.41 -37.75
C LYS A 341 -40.22 37.33 -38.55
N LEU A 342 -40.08 36.06 -38.21
CA LEU A 342 -40.79 34.89 -38.79
C LEU A 342 -41.99 34.43 -37.93
N ALA A 343 -41.97 34.65 -36.62
CA ALA A 343 -43.08 34.37 -35.71
C ALA A 343 -44.29 35.28 -36.00
N ALA A 344 -44.03 36.52 -36.47
CA ALA A 344 -45.05 37.41 -37.00
C ALA A 344 -45.69 36.92 -38.32
N LEU A 345 -45.05 35.96 -39.03
CA LEU A 345 -45.57 35.35 -40.26
C LEU A 345 -46.31 34.02 -39.98
N LEU A 346 -46.00 33.33 -38.89
CA LEU A 346 -46.66 32.07 -38.48
C LEU A 346 -47.98 32.28 -37.72
N PHE A 347 -48.23 33.49 -37.21
CA PHE A 347 -49.51 33.89 -36.63
C PHE A 347 -50.10 35.11 -37.35
N PRO A 348 -50.73 34.93 -38.52
CA PRO A 348 -51.51 36.00 -39.13
C PRO A 348 -52.83 36.13 -38.36
N ALA A 349 -53.14 37.35 -37.93
CA ALA A 349 -54.35 37.80 -37.25
C ALA A 349 -54.43 37.58 -35.72
N GLN A 350 -54.26 38.68 -34.98
CA GLN A 350 -55.43 39.34 -34.41
C GLN A 350 -55.14 40.85 -34.17
N PRO A 351 -56.07 41.75 -34.52
CA PRO A 351 -55.93 43.18 -34.30
C PRO A 351 -56.08 43.51 -32.81
N LEU A 352 -55.20 44.38 -32.32
CA LEU A 352 -55.39 45.34 -31.22
C LEU A 352 -56.63 45.14 -30.33
N SER A 353 -56.44 44.47 -29.19
CA SER A 353 -57.11 44.84 -27.95
C SER A 353 -56.05 45.25 -26.95
N MET A 354 -55.85 46.55 -26.84
CA MET A 354 -54.89 47.20 -25.93
C MET A 354 -55.23 46.98 -24.43
N LEU A 355 -56.36 46.32 -24.13
CA LEU A 355 -56.85 46.02 -22.78
C LEU A 355 -56.63 44.57 -22.32
N GLY A 356 -56.37 43.62 -23.22
CA GLY A 356 -56.18 42.21 -22.86
C GLY A 356 -54.74 41.83 -22.47
N PHE A 357 -53.75 42.56 -22.98
CA PHE A 357 -52.33 42.22 -22.79
C PHE A 357 -51.80 42.54 -21.39
N PHE A 358 -52.34 43.56 -20.73
CA PHE A 358 -51.88 44.00 -19.41
C PHE A 358 -52.54 43.23 -18.24
N GLN A 359 -53.61 42.48 -18.48
CA GLN A 359 -54.27 41.70 -17.44
C GLN A 359 -53.58 40.35 -17.18
N GLY A 360 -53.01 39.71 -18.22
CA GLY A 360 -52.27 38.45 -18.07
C GLY A 360 -50.85 38.63 -17.52
N VAL A 361 -50.17 39.72 -17.88
CA VAL A 361 -48.78 39.96 -17.45
C VAL A 361 -48.72 40.54 -16.02
N ALA A 362 -49.66 41.40 -15.62
CA ALA A 362 -49.75 41.90 -14.24
C ALA A 362 -50.25 40.85 -13.22
N ALA A 363 -50.84 39.75 -13.71
CA ALA A 363 -51.22 38.60 -12.88
C ALA A 363 -50.08 37.57 -12.73
N ALA A 364 -49.15 37.51 -13.69
CA ALA A 364 -48.01 36.59 -13.67
C ALA A 364 -46.73 37.19 -13.05
N MET A 365 -46.57 38.51 -13.13
CA MET A 365 -45.50 39.27 -12.47
C MET A 365 -46.18 40.29 -11.58
N GLY A 366 -46.02 40.18 -10.26
CA GLY A 366 -46.74 41.00 -9.27
C GLY A 366 -46.83 42.48 -9.65
N ARG A 367 -48.03 43.04 -9.44
CA ARG A 367 -48.48 44.37 -9.91
C ARG A 367 -47.46 45.50 -9.69
N ASP A 368 -46.66 45.43 -8.62
CA ASP A 368 -45.71 46.48 -8.24
C ASP A 368 -44.45 46.52 -9.10
N TYR A 369 -44.03 45.37 -9.67
CA TYR A 369 -42.78 45.29 -10.44
C TYR A 369 -42.91 45.87 -11.85
N PHE A 370 -44.11 45.83 -12.44
CA PHE A 370 -44.35 46.29 -13.80
C PHE A 370 -44.39 47.82 -13.92
N TYR A 371 -44.97 48.50 -12.92
CA TYR A 371 -45.08 49.97 -12.94
C TYR A 371 -43.76 50.67 -12.56
N SER A 372 -42.87 50.02 -11.80
CA SER A 372 -41.58 50.61 -11.41
C SER A 372 -40.55 50.66 -12.55
N THR A 373 -40.55 49.69 -13.45
CA THR A 373 -39.54 49.59 -14.54
C THR A 373 -39.96 50.28 -15.83
N PHE A 374 -41.26 50.40 -16.11
CA PHE A 374 -41.71 50.88 -17.42
C PHE A 374 -42.28 52.31 -17.45
N ILE A 375 -42.66 52.90 -16.31
CA ILE A 375 -43.19 54.28 -16.27
C ILE A 375 -42.15 55.30 -15.75
N LYS A 376 -41.11 54.88 -15.02
CA LYS A 376 -40.02 55.78 -14.57
C LYS A 376 -38.85 55.83 -15.55
N GLY A 377 -39.13 56.10 -16.82
CA GLY A 377 -38.15 56.71 -17.73
C GLY A 377 -38.44 58.22 -17.76
N ASN A 378 -37.46 59.04 -17.41
CA ASN A 378 -37.47 60.52 -17.37
C ASN A 378 -38.15 61.18 -16.16
N GLN A 379 -37.47 61.16 -15.00
CA GLN A 379 -37.41 62.34 -14.14
C GLN A 379 -35.98 62.54 -13.65
N SER A 380 -35.31 63.53 -14.23
CA SER A 380 -34.16 64.22 -13.66
C SER A 380 -34.55 64.79 -12.29
N GLN A 381 -33.89 64.33 -11.23
CA GLN A 381 -33.83 65.04 -9.96
C GLN A 381 -32.37 65.31 -9.61
N GLU A 382 -32.02 66.59 -9.61
CA GLU A 382 -30.83 67.17 -9.00
C GLU A 382 -30.68 66.77 -7.52
N PRO A 383 -29.46 66.76 -6.98
CA PRO A 383 -29.21 66.38 -5.60
C PRO A 383 -29.63 67.51 -4.66
N ARG A 384 -30.45 67.20 -3.65
CA ARG A 384 -30.54 68.01 -2.43
C ARG A 384 -29.77 67.32 -1.32
N ILE A 385 -28.66 67.93 -0.96
CA ILE A 385 -27.97 67.76 0.32
C ILE A 385 -28.90 68.31 1.41
N THR A 386 -29.11 67.55 2.50
CA THR A 386 -29.25 68.14 3.84
C THR A 386 -28.78 67.12 4.88
N ASP A 387 -28.06 67.67 5.84
CA ASP A 387 -27.26 67.06 6.88
C ASP A 387 -28.06 66.36 7.99
N ASP A 388 -27.29 65.60 8.78
CA ASP A 388 -27.45 65.27 10.19
C ASP A 388 -28.58 64.31 10.63
N GLU A 389 -28.16 63.09 11.00
CA GLU A 389 -28.36 62.56 12.36
C GLU A 389 -27.36 61.42 12.66
N LYS A 390 -26.34 61.71 13.49
CA LYS A 390 -25.69 60.77 14.42
C LYS A 390 -26.42 60.84 15.77
N PRO A 391 -26.19 59.99 16.80
CA PRO A 391 -25.22 58.88 17.01
C PRO A 391 -25.93 57.58 17.54
N LEU A 392 -25.33 56.39 17.75
CA LEU A 392 -24.35 55.93 18.76
C LEU A 392 -23.96 54.48 18.36
N ILE A 393 -22.69 54.14 18.15
CA ILE A 393 -21.76 53.46 19.08
C ILE A 393 -22.36 52.23 19.81
N GLU A 394 -21.92 51.02 19.44
CA GLU A 394 -21.09 50.21 20.34
C GLU A 394 -20.30 49.13 19.58
N ALA A 395 -19.00 49.13 19.86
CA ALA A 395 -18.02 48.19 19.36
C ALA A 395 -17.91 47.01 20.34
N SER A 396 -17.83 45.79 19.81
CA SER A 396 -17.23 44.66 20.53
C SER A 396 -16.09 44.10 19.70
N ASN A 397 -14.88 44.50 20.08
CA ASN A 397 -13.62 43.87 19.70
C ASN A 397 -13.60 42.41 20.20
N TYR A 398 -13.21 41.47 19.33
CA TYR A 398 -12.43 40.31 19.76
C TYR A 398 -11.19 40.19 18.87
N SER A 399 -10.06 40.26 19.56
CA SER A 399 -8.69 40.14 19.09
C SER A 399 -8.40 38.79 18.44
N ASN A 400 -7.72 38.80 17.30
CA ASN A 400 -6.81 37.71 16.93
C ASN A 400 -5.39 38.17 17.22
N GLY A 401 -4.80 37.56 18.26
CA GLY A 401 -3.37 37.63 18.51
C GLY A 401 -2.62 36.82 17.49
N LEU A 402 -1.62 37.46 16.88
CA LEU A 402 -0.46 36.83 16.29
C LEU A 402 0.76 37.63 16.77
N HIS A 403 1.39 37.13 17.82
CA HIS A 403 2.84 37.13 18.04
C HIS A 403 3.20 36.02 19.02
#